data_AF-A0A538NK22-F1
#
_entry.id   AF-A0A538NK22-F1
#
_cell.length_a   1.000
_cell.length_b   1.000
_cell.length_c   1.000
_cell.angle_alpha   90.00
_cell.angle_beta   90.00
_cell.angle_gamma   90.00
#
_symmetry.space_group_name_H-M   'P 1'
#
loop_
_entity.id
_entity.type
_entity.pdbx_description
1 polymer ?
#
loop_
_entity_poly.entity_id
_entity_poly.type
_entity_poly.pdbx_seq_one_letter_code
_entity_poly.pdbx_strand_id
1 'polypeptide(L)'
;MPLCTNYNLTPDAEVQIVISDALIDACGTSNGCNTPLDCNTVYAFRAFAHANNQFQRSPFSYGQCSTAPCGGGTGGCTHTQGYWENHPNTWPVQNVMLGTLNYPQVQLLQIFTRPAADNGLVALAHQLMTAKLNIANGADPSAIQSAVTSAGALIGTLVVPPIGNGFLSPGATSTLTNELYNYNMGVTRPGHCP
;
A
#
# COMPACT_ATOMS: atom_id res chain seq x y z
N MET A 1 -1.49 -24.35 17.76
CA MET A 1 -2.66 -24.40 16.85
C MET A 1 -3.79 -23.70 17.58
N PRO A 2 -4.27 -22.52 17.16
CA PRO A 2 -5.35 -21.85 17.86
C PRO A 2 -6.62 -22.68 17.67
N LEU A 3 -7.18 -23.17 18.78
CA LEU A 3 -8.41 -23.94 18.82
C LEU A 3 -9.58 -22.98 18.51
N CYS A 4 -10.35 -23.30 17.48
CA CYS A 4 -11.61 -22.63 17.18
C CYS A 4 -12.52 -22.65 18.40
N THR A 5 -12.77 -21.48 18.98
CA THR A 5 -13.76 -21.34 20.05
C THR A 5 -15.09 -20.98 19.41
N ASN A 6 -16.06 -21.89 19.48
CA ASN A 6 -17.44 -21.55 19.20
C ASN A 6 -17.85 -20.40 20.14
N TYR A 7 -18.32 -19.28 19.59
CA TYR A 7 -18.84 -18.18 20.39
C TYR A 7 -20.22 -18.57 20.93
N ASN A 8 -20.31 -18.89 22.21
CA ASN A 8 -21.59 -19.06 22.91
C ASN A 8 -22.04 -17.70 23.42
N LEU A 9 -23.02 -17.10 22.75
CA LEU A 9 -23.60 -15.83 23.14
C LEU A 9 -24.72 -16.06 24.16
N THR A 10 -24.69 -15.38 25.30
CA THR A 10 -25.84 -15.23 26.20
C THR A 10 -26.80 -14.18 25.63
N PRO A 11 -28.05 -14.07 26.13
CA PRO A 11 -28.92 -12.95 25.78
C PRO A 11 -28.20 -11.59 25.92
N ASP A 12 -28.36 -10.72 24.93
CA ASP A 12 -27.76 -9.37 24.82
C ASP A 12 -26.21 -9.30 24.79
N ALA A 13 -25.52 -10.43 24.58
CA ALA A 13 -24.07 -10.43 24.41
C ALA A 13 -23.65 -9.98 22.99
N GLU A 14 -22.58 -9.18 22.91
CA GLU A 14 -21.95 -8.76 21.66
C GLU A 14 -20.59 -9.44 21.48
N VAL A 15 -20.24 -9.76 20.23
CA VAL A 15 -18.90 -10.19 19.84
C VAL A 15 -18.44 -9.40 18.62
N GLN A 16 -17.21 -8.88 18.66
CA GLN A 16 -16.59 -8.25 17.50
C GLN A 16 -15.73 -9.26 16.74
N ILE A 17 -15.94 -9.35 15.43
CA ILE A 17 -15.19 -10.22 14.53
C ILE A 17 -14.43 -9.35 13.53
N VAL A 18 -13.10 -9.41 13.58
CA VAL A 18 -12.24 -8.67 12.64
C VAL A 18 -11.93 -9.57 11.45
N ILE A 19 -12.51 -9.27 10.29
CA ILE A 19 -12.25 -10.03 9.06
C ILE A 19 -10.82 -9.73 8.58
N SER A 20 -9.91 -10.71 8.69
CA SER A 20 -8.50 -10.64 8.28
C SER A 20 -8.07 -11.97 7.63
N ASP A 21 -6.85 -12.06 7.07
CA ASP A 21 -6.38 -13.23 6.31
C ASP A 21 -6.49 -14.56 7.08
N ALA A 22 -6.38 -14.51 8.42
CA ALA A 22 -6.42 -15.67 9.29
C ALA A 22 -7.82 -16.22 9.57
N LEU A 23 -8.89 -15.53 9.15
CA LEU A 23 -10.29 -15.98 9.32
C LEU A 23 -10.82 -16.81 8.15
N ILE A 24 -10.07 -16.89 7.05
CA ILE A 24 -10.43 -17.72 5.91
C ILE A 24 -10.05 -19.19 6.15
N ASP A 25 -9.13 -19.47 7.08
CA ASP A 25 -8.52 -20.80 7.23
C ASP A 25 -8.80 -21.53 8.55
N ALA A 26 -9.76 -21.07 9.38
CA ALA A 26 -9.98 -21.74 10.66
C ALA A 26 -11.41 -21.97 11.14
N CYS A 27 -12.36 -21.01 11.16
CA CYS A 27 -13.57 -21.27 11.96
C CYS A 27 -14.83 -20.53 11.46
N GLY A 28 -15.86 -21.28 11.07
CA GLY A 28 -17.24 -20.76 10.92
C GLY A 28 -17.52 -19.92 9.66
N THR A 29 -16.53 -19.73 8.80
CA THR A 29 -16.68 -19.06 7.50
C THR A 29 -17.01 -20.09 6.42
N SER A 30 -18.28 -20.17 6.00
CA SER A 30 -18.63 -20.91 4.78
C SER A 30 -18.35 -19.99 3.59
N ASN A 31 -17.19 -20.14 2.95
CA ASN A 31 -16.93 -19.48 1.69
C ASN A 31 -16.95 -20.51 0.56
N GLY A 32 -17.87 -20.37 -0.40
CA GLY A 32 -17.86 -21.14 -1.65
C GLY A 32 -16.83 -20.61 -2.66
N CYS A 33 -16.22 -19.47 -2.38
CA CYS A 33 -15.30 -18.75 -3.25
C CYS A 33 -13.94 -18.61 -2.56
N ASN A 34 -13.12 -19.67 -2.56
CA ASN A 34 -11.70 -19.60 -2.13
C ASN A 34 -10.83 -18.81 -3.13
N THR A 35 -11.41 -17.79 -3.76
CA THR A 35 -10.74 -16.89 -4.69
C THR A 35 -10.51 -15.55 -3.98
N PRO A 36 -9.40 -14.86 -4.28
CA PRO A 36 -9.21 -13.47 -3.86
C PRO A 36 -10.45 -12.61 -4.19
N LEU A 37 -10.70 -11.57 -3.39
CA LEU A 37 -11.77 -10.62 -3.68
C LEU A 37 -11.41 -9.84 -4.96
N ASP A 38 -12.35 -9.80 -5.90
CA ASP A 38 -12.28 -8.96 -7.08
C ASP A 38 -12.28 -7.49 -6.64
N CYS A 39 -11.49 -6.68 -7.33
CA CYS A 39 -11.50 -5.23 -7.19
C CYS A 39 -12.85 -4.64 -7.66
N ASN A 40 -13.13 -3.41 -7.24
CA ASN A 40 -14.35 -2.63 -7.52
C ASN A 40 -15.68 -3.34 -7.20
N THR A 41 -15.66 -4.27 -6.26
CA THR A 41 -16.77 -5.18 -6.03
C THR A 41 -17.31 -5.00 -4.62
N VAL A 42 -18.62 -4.85 -4.51
CA VAL A 42 -19.32 -4.80 -3.23
C VAL A 42 -19.55 -6.23 -2.75
N TYR A 43 -18.95 -6.57 -1.62
CA TYR A 43 -19.16 -7.84 -0.94
C TYR A 43 -20.14 -7.68 0.21
N ALA A 44 -21.01 -8.67 0.38
CA ALA A 44 -21.90 -8.78 1.52
C ALA A 44 -21.32 -9.76 2.54
N PHE A 45 -21.10 -9.29 3.76
CA PHE A 45 -20.74 -10.11 4.91
C PHE A 45 -22.00 -10.36 5.73
N ARG A 46 -22.24 -11.63 6.04
CA ARG A 46 -23.41 -12.06 6.80
C ARG A 46 -22.97 -13.01 7.90
N ALA A 47 -23.40 -12.74 9.12
CA ALA A 47 -23.23 -13.63 10.26
C ALA A 47 -24.61 -14.10 10.74
N PHE A 48 -24.68 -15.27 11.35
CA PHE A 48 -25.88 -15.76 12.01
C PHE A 48 -25.50 -16.68 13.17
N ALA A 49 -26.37 -16.79 14.17
CA ALA A 49 -26.23 -17.76 15.25
C ALA A 49 -26.87 -19.09 14.85
N HIS A 50 -26.15 -20.19 15.05
CA HIS A 50 -26.67 -21.54 14.84
C HIS A 50 -27.79 -21.89 15.83
N ALA A 51 -28.73 -22.74 15.39
CA ALA A 51 -29.73 -23.33 16.28
C ALA A 51 -29.09 -24.32 17.25
N ASN A 52 -29.77 -24.56 18.38
CA ASN A 52 -29.48 -25.69 19.28
C ASN A 52 -30.80 -26.40 19.66
N ASN A 53 -30.75 -27.28 20.66
CA ASN A 53 -31.93 -28.01 21.15
C ASN A 53 -32.97 -27.13 21.87
N GLN A 54 -32.66 -25.87 22.17
CA GLN A 54 -33.51 -24.94 22.91
C GLN A 54 -33.95 -23.73 22.08
N PHE A 55 -33.14 -23.30 21.11
CA PHE A 55 -33.34 -22.07 20.35
C PHE A 55 -33.19 -22.29 18.85
N GLN A 56 -34.03 -21.60 18.08
CA GLN A 56 -33.96 -21.56 16.63
C GLN A 56 -32.79 -20.70 16.15
N ARG A 57 -32.35 -20.97 14.92
CA ARG A 57 -31.31 -20.19 14.22
C ARG A 57 -31.74 -18.73 14.07
N SER A 58 -30.81 -17.79 14.23
CA SER A 58 -31.11 -16.37 13.99
C SER A 58 -31.30 -16.04 12.50
N PRO A 59 -31.92 -14.90 12.17
CA PRO A 59 -31.76 -14.27 10.86
C PRO A 59 -30.28 -13.97 10.56
N PHE A 60 -29.96 -13.77 9.28
CA PHE A 60 -28.65 -13.27 8.87
C PHE A 60 -28.52 -11.79 9.20
N SER A 61 -27.35 -11.38 9.69
CA SER A 61 -26.95 -9.98 9.70
C SER A 61 -26.68 -9.47 8.28
N TYR A 62 -26.64 -8.15 8.14
CA TYR A 62 -26.31 -7.49 6.88
C TYR A 62 -25.20 -6.47 7.10
N GLY A 63 -24.04 -6.72 6.51
CA GLY A 63 -22.95 -5.76 6.37
C GLY A 63 -22.43 -5.77 4.94
N GLN A 64 -22.09 -4.60 4.40
CA GLN A 64 -21.46 -4.49 3.08
C GLN A 64 -20.12 -3.78 3.20
N CYS A 65 -19.14 -4.27 2.44
CA CYS A 65 -17.90 -3.56 2.21
C CYS A 65 -17.56 -3.66 0.72
N SER A 66 -16.93 -2.63 0.17
CA SER A 66 -16.48 -2.62 -1.22
C SER A 66 -14.96 -2.75 -1.30
N THR A 67 -14.46 -3.55 -2.24
CA THR A 67 -13.05 -3.48 -2.64
C THR A 67 -12.80 -2.22 -3.45
N ALA A 68 -11.55 -1.74 -3.44
CA ALA A 68 -11.16 -0.57 -4.23
C ALA A 68 -11.24 -0.88 -5.74
N PRO A 69 -11.46 0.13 -6.61
CA PRO A 69 -11.50 -0.05 -8.06
C PRO A 69 -10.33 -0.83 -8.66
N CYS A 70 -10.60 -1.57 -9.74
CA CYS A 70 -9.58 -2.28 -10.50
C CYS A 70 -8.67 -1.28 -11.19
N GLY A 71 -7.48 -1.06 -10.63
CA GLY A 71 -6.57 0.00 -11.05
C GLY A 71 -6.91 1.33 -10.38
N GLY A 72 -6.42 1.50 -9.15
CA GLY A 72 -6.14 2.83 -8.63
C GLY A 72 -7.34 3.75 -8.40
N GLY A 73 -8.45 3.29 -7.85
CA GLY A 73 -9.49 4.21 -7.35
C GLY A 73 -10.01 5.29 -8.33
N THR A 74 -10.65 6.32 -7.77
CA THR A 74 -10.93 7.59 -8.48
C THR A 74 -9.71 8.52 -8.51
N GLY A 75 -8.54 8.03 -8.10
CA GLY A 75 -7.34 8.81 -7.89
C GLY A 75 -6.12 8.12 -8.49
N GLY A 76 -6.22 7.54 -9.68
CA GLY A 76 -5.11 6.94 -10.43
C GLY A 76 -4.42 5.74 -9.77
N CYS A 77 -3.61 5.02 -10.51
CA CYS A 77 -2.88 3.84 -10.02
C CYS A 77 -1.37 4.10 -9.95
N THR A 78 -0.66 3.27 -9.18
CA THR A 78 0.79 3.35 -9.06
C THR A 78 1.49 2.39 -10.02
N HIS A 79 2.65 2.82 -10.51
CA HIS A 79 3.61 2.00 -11.24
C HIS A 79 4.88 1.81 -10.39
N THR A 80 5.55 0.68 -10.60
CA THR A 80 6.82 0.37 -9.92
C THR A 80 7.98 1.27 -10.37
N GLN A 81 9.06 1.28 -9.59
CA GLN A 81 10.33 1.89 -9.97
C GLN A 81 10.82 1.40 -11.35
N GLY A 82 10.78 0.09 -11.57
CA GLY A 82 11.24 -0.50 -12.83
C GLY A 82 10.42 -0.06 -14.04
N TYR A 83 9.12 0.20 -13.88
CA TYR A 83 8.33 0.78 -14.96
C TYR A 83 8.86 2.16 -15.35
N TRP A 84 9.02 3.07 -14.37
CA TRP A 84 9.49 4.42 -14.65
C TRP A 84 10.91 4.44 -15.21
N GLU A 85 11.81 3.61 -14.68
CA GLU A 85 13.18 3.47 -15.20
C GLU A 85 13.21 3.07 -16.68
N ASN A 86 12.33 2.15 -17.09
CA ASN A 86 12.30 1.63 -18.46
C ASN A 86 11.43 2.45 -19.43
N HIS A 87 10.65 3.42 -18.94
CA HIS A 87 9.75 4.25 -19.76
C HIS A 87 9.96 5.76 -19.57
N PRO A 88 11.19 6.30 -19.70
CA PRO A 88 11.46 7.72 -19.49
C PRO A 88 10.65 8.65 -20.41
N ASN A 89 10.33 8.21 -21.62
CA ASN A 89 9.50 8.95 -22.56
C ASN A 89 8.05 9.15 -22.10
N THR A 90 7.59 8.39 -21.10
CA THR A 90 6.23 8.48 -20.54
C THR A 90 6.16 9.29 -19.26
N TRP A 91 7.29 9.83 -18.76
CA TRP A 91 7.28 10.56 -17.51
C TRP A 91 6.41 11.81 -17.62
N PRO A 92 5.45 12.02 -16.69
CA PRO A 92 4.56 13.17 -16.73
C PRO A 92 5.29 14.49 -16.42
N VAL A 93 6.49 14.42 -15.83
CA VAL A 93 7.33 15.56 -15.48
C VAL A 93 8.78 15.33 -15.92
N GLN A 94 9.45 16.42 -16.30
CA GLN A 94 10.84 16.41 -16.77
C GLN A 94 11.87 16.57 -15.64
N ASN A 95 11.40 16.86 -14.43
CA ASN A 95 12.22 17.06 -13.25
C ASN A 95 11.46 16.64 -11.98
N VAL A 96 12.21 16.21 -10.97
CA VAL A 96 11.69 15.82 -9.67
C VAL A 96 12.56 16.44 -8.59
N MET A 97 11.91 17.08 -7.62
CA MET A 97 12.60 17.65 -6.45
C MET A 97 12.88 16.56 -5.41
N LEU A 98 14.13 16.41 -4.98
CA LEU A 98 14.54 15.55 -3.87
C LEU A 98 15.19 16.43 -2.81
N GLY A 99 14.59 16.47 -1.62
CA GLY A 99 14.92 17.47 -0.63
C GLY A 99 14.67 18.88 -1.15
N THR A 100 15.72 19.70 -1.20
CA THR A 100 15.68 21.08 -1.71
C THR A 100 16.22 21.23 -3.13
N LEU A 101 16.65 20.13 -3.77
CA LEU A 101 17.30 20.16 -5.08
C LEU A 101 16.37 19.60 -6.15
N ASN A 102 16.31 20.29 -7.29
CA ASN A 102 15.55 19.85 -8.45
C ASN A 102 16.45 19.11 -9.44
N TYR A 103 16.14 17.84 -9.71
CA TYR A 103 16.94 17.00 -10.59
C TYR A 103 16.25 16.85 -11.95
N PRO A 104 16.93 17.13 -13.09
CA PRO A 104 16.41 16.80 -14.40
C PRO A 104 16.36 15.29 -14.63
N GLN A 105 15.48 14.85 -15.51
CA GLN A 105 15.26 13.44 -15.84
C GLN A 105 16.54 12.63 -16.07
N VAL A 106 17.53 13.19 -16.78
CA VAL A 106 18.81 12.52 -17.07
C VAL A 106 19.58 12.15 -15.79
N GLN A 107 19.54 13.01 -14.77
CA GLN A 107 20.18 12.74 -13.49
C GLN A 107 19.36 11.74 -12.66
N LEU A 108 18.04 11.84 -12.72
CA LEU A 108 17.13 10.91 -12.07
C LEU A 108 17.31 9.47 -12.59
N LEU A 109 17.50 9.29 -13.91
CA LEU A 109 17.81 7.98 -14.48
C LEU A 109 19.16 7.42 -13.99
N GLN A 110 20.19 8.27 -13.86
CA GLN A 110 21.47 7.86 -13.27
C GLN A 110 21.32 7.44 -11.80
N ILE A 111 20.43 8.09 -11.05
CA ILE A 111 20.11 7.71 -9.68
C ILE A 111 19.36 6.37 -9.66
N PHE A 112 18.34 6.16 -10.50
CA PHE A 112 17.56 4.91 -10.55
C PHE A 112 18.43 3.68 -10.86
N THR A 113 19.31 3.80 -11.87
CA THR A 113 20.19 2.70 -12.30
C THR A 113 21.29 2.35 -11.28
N ARG A 114 21.57 3.25 -10.32
CA ARG A 114 22.57 3.00 -9.28
C ARG A 114 22.01 2.05 -8.22
N PRO A 115 22.72 0.96 -7.86
CA PRO A 115 22.34 0.15 -6.71
C PRO A 115 22.33 0.98 -5.42
N ALA A 116 21.27 0.84 -4.61
CA ALA A 116 21.19 1.52 -3.32
C ALA A 116 22.33 1.08 -2.36
N ALA A 117 22.72 -0.20 -2.42
CA ALA A 117 23.71 -0.82 -1.56
C ALA A 117 23.48 -0.43 -0.08
N ASP A 118 24.53 -0.01 0.63
CA ASP A 118 24.43 0.40 2.05
C ASP A 118 24.09 1.90 2.23
N ASN A 119 23.65 2.60 1.18
CA ASN A 119 23.28 4.02 1.27
C ASN A 119 21.76 4.21 1.33
N GLY A 120 21.26 4.50 2.54
CA GLY A 120 19.85 4.78 2.79
C GLY A 120 19.32 5.97 2.00
N LEU A 121 20.16 6.96 1.68
CA LEU A 121 19.77 8.11 0.86
C LEU A 121 19.37 7.68 -0.56
N VAL A 122 20.13 6.75 -1.16
CA VAL A 122 19.85 6.26 -2.52
C VAL A 122 18.56 5.44 -2.51
N ALA A 123 18.41 4.54 -1.52
CA ALA A 123 17.17 3.76 -1.37
C ALA A 123 15.94 4.65 -1.19
N LEU A 124 16.02 5.66 -0.33
CA LEU A 124 14.93 6.61 -0.10
C LEU A 124 14.64 7.44 -1.37
N ALA A 125 15.68 7.90 -2.07
CA ALA A 125 15.54 8.65 -3.31
C ALA A 125 14.79 7.83 -4.37
N HIS A 126 15.14 6.56 -4.58
CA HIS A 126 14.42 5.67 -5.51
C HIS A 126 12.91 5.62 -5.23
N GLN A 127 12.54 5.39 -3.97
CA GLN A 127 11.13 5.27 -3.60
C GLN A 127 10.39 6.60 -3.67
N LEU A 128 11.03 7.70 -3.24
CA LEU A 128 10.45 9.04 -3.32
C LEU A 128 10.25 9.51 -4.77
N MET A 129 11.22 9.23 -5.64
CA MET A 129 11.13 9.53 -7.08
C MET A 129 9.95 8.80 -7.72
N THR A 130 9.85 7.49 -7.48
CA THR A 130 8.76 6.64 -7.97
C THR A 130 7.41 7.15 -7.49
N ALA A 131 7.28 7.49 -6.20
CA ALA A 131 6.04 8.02 -5.64
C ALA A 131 5.65 9.36 -6.29
N LYS A 132 6.60 10.27 -6.48
CA LYS A 132 6.35 11.56 -7.12
C LYS A 132 5.95 11.43 -8.59
N LEU A 133 6.52 10.49 -9.33
CA LEU A 133 6.11 10.20 -10.71
C LEU A 133 4.70 9.61 -10.75
N ASN A 134 4.36 8.70 -9.83
CA ASN A 134 3.00 8.17 -9.69
C ASN A 134 1.99 9.30 -9.40
N ILE A 135 2.30 10.20 -8.46
CA ILE A 135 1.43 11.34 -8.13
C ILE A 135 1.26 12.27 -9.33
N ALA A 136 2.35 12.58 -10.03
CA ALA A 136 2.30 13.39 -11.24
C ALA A 136 1.51 12.71 -12.38
N ASN A 137 1.45 11.37 -12.37
CA ASN A 137 0.63 10.56 -13.28
C ASN A 137 -0.84 10.42 -12.81
N GLY A 138 -1.21 11.10 -11.72
CA GLY A 138 -2.59 11.16 -11.21
C GLY A 138 -2.89 10.21 -10.04
N ALA A 139 -1.90 9.51 -9.48
CA ALA A 139 -2.07 8.67 -8.30
C ALA A 139 -2.34 9.51 -7.02
N ASP A 140 -3.28 9.10 -6.19
CA ASP A 140 -3.72 9.81 -5.00
C ASP A 140 -2.66 9.73 -3.89
N PRO A 141 -2.08 10.88 -3.47
CA PRO A 141 -1.03 10.90 -2.46
C PRO A 141 -1.55 10.76 -1.03
N SER A 142 -2.87 10.74 -0.80
CA SER A 142 -3.48 10.89 0.53
C SER A 142 -2.88 9.95 1.59
N ALA A 143 -2.54 8.71 1.20
CA ALA A 143 -1.98 7.71 2.10
C ALA A 143 -0.49 7.90 2.43
N ILE A 144 0.26 8.68 1.64
CA ILE A 144 1.72 8.87 1.76
C ILE A 144 2.16 10.33 1.83
N GLN A 145 1.24 11.28 1.92
CA GLN A 145 1.54 12.71 1.92
C GLN A 145 2.52 13.11 3.04
N SER A 146 2.37 12.53 4.24
CA SER A 146 3.30 12.72 5.36
C SER A 146 4.68 12.13 5.05
N ALA A 147 4.73 10.90 4.52
CA ALA A 147 5.97 10.22 4.15
C ALA A 147 6.77 10.99 3.08
N VAL A 148 6.10 11.51 2.05
CA VAL A 148 6.73 12.34 1.00
C VAL A 148 7.34 13.61 1.59
N THR A 149 6.62 14.27 2.50
CA THR A 149 7.09 15.50 3.15
C THR A 149 8.28 15.23 4.06
N SER A 150 8.19 14.18 4.89
CA SER A 150 9.26 13.75 5.80
C SER A 150 10.51 13.28 5.05
N ALA A 151 10.34 12.55 3.95
CA ALA A 151 11.45 12.13 3.09
C ALA A 151 12.15 13.35 2.46
N GLY A 152 11.39 14.33 1.98
CA GLY A 152 11.95 15.60 1.52
C GLY A 152 12.76 16.32 2.61
N ALA A 153 12.20 16.46 3.81
CA ALA A 153 12.88 17.10 4.93
C ALA A 153 14.17 16.36 5.33
N LEU A 154 14.13 15.02 5.36
CA LEU A 154 15.27 14.18 5.72
C LEU A 154 16.40 14.24 4.70
N ILE A 155 16.08 14.30 3.40
CA ILE A 155 17.08 14.51 2.33
C ILE A 155 17.70 15.90 2.45
N GLY A 156 16.89 16.92 2.72
CA GLY A 156 17.36 18.29 2.91
C GLY A 156 18.18 18.79 1.73
N THR A 157 19.41 19.25 2.00
CA THR A 157 20.33 19.77 0.98
C THR A 157 21.31 18.72 0.43
N LEU A 158 21.15 17.44 0.79
CA LEU A 158 22.05 16.39 0.33
C LEU A 158 21.91 16.14 -1.17
N VAL A 159 23.05 15.93 -1.85
CA VAL A 159 23.08 15.58 -3.27
C VAL A 159 23.16 14.06 -3.42
N VAL A 160 22.17 13.46 -4.06
CA VAL A 160 22.03 12.00 -4.15
C VAL A 160 23.09 11.41 -5.10
N PRO A 161 23.79 10.33 -4.72
CA PRO A 161 24.68 9.60 -5.64
C PRO A 161 23.94 9.01 -6.84
N PRO A 162 24.55 8.99 -8.05
CA PRO A 162 25.94 9.33 -8.34
C PRO A 162 26.20 10.81 -8.65
N ILE A 163 25.17 11.66 -8.63
CA ILE A 163 25.31 13.09 -8.95
C ILE A 163 26.16 13.80 -7.89
N GLY A 164 25.99 13.39 -6.64
CA GLY A 164 26.84 13.80 -5.52
C GLY A 164 27.32 12.62 -4.69
N ASN A 165 27.69 12.93 -3.45
CA ASN A 165 28.25 11.99 -2.49
C ASN A 165 27.44 11.92 -1.18
N GLY A 166 26.18 12.36 -1.21
CA GLY A 166 25.31 12.35 -0.05
C GLY A 166 25.10 10.95 0.52
N PHE A 167 24.90 10.89 1.83
CA PHE A 167 24.72 9.64 2.55
C PHE A 167 23.73 9.82 3.70
N LEU A 168 22.86 8.82 3.88
CA LEU A 168 22.07 8.63 5.07
C LEU A 168 22.18 7.15 5.46
N SER A 169 22.21 6.89 6.77
CA SER A 169 22.23 5.50 7.23
C SER A 169 20.91 4.80 6.85
N PRO A 170 20.95 3.52 6.41
CA PRO A 170 19.74 2.78 6.08
C PRO A 170 18.71 2.76 7.22
N GLY A 171 19.17 2.70 8.48
CA GLY A 171 18.32 2.76 9.65
C GLY A 171 17.51 4.07 9.75
N ALA A 172 18.13 5.21 9.42
CA ALA A 172 17.47 6.52 9.45
C ALA A 172 16.39 6.69 8.37
N THR A 173 16.51 5.97 7.25
CA THR A 173 15.57 6.08 6.11
C THR A 173 14.55 4.96 6.03
N SER A 174 14.81 3.81 6.68
CA SER A 174 14.10 2.55 6.49
C SER A 174 12.57 2.66 6.58
N THR A 175 12.03 3.33 7.59
CA THR A 175 10.58 3.51 7.76
C THR A 175 9.95 4.22 6.56
N LEU A 176 10.53 5.35 6.14
CA LEU A 176 10.04 6.14 5.01
C LEU A 176 10.21 5.38 3.69
N THR A 177 11.33 4.69 3.51
CA THR A 177 11.57 3.86 2.33
C THR A 177 10.51 2.77 2.21
N ASN A 178 10.17 2.08 3.30
CA ASN A 178 9.16 1.01 3.30
C ASN A 178 7.75 1.53 3.04
N GLU A 179 7.36 2.67 3.64
CA GLU A 179 6.04 3.28 3.40
C GLU A 179 5.87 3.68 1.92
N LEU A 180 6.86 4.34 1.35
CA LEU A 180 6.86 4.74 -0.06
C LEU A 180 6.90 3.51 -0.98
N TYR A 181 7.68 2.49 -0.64
CA TYR A 181 7.71 1.22 -1.37
C TYR A 181 6.33 0.56 -1.42
N ASN A 182 5.64 0.43 -0.27
CA ASN A 182 4.32 -0.18 -0.20
C ASN A 182 3.29 0.57 -1.06
N TYR A 183 3.38 1.91 -1.10
CA TYR A 183 2.57 2.71 -2.01
C TYR A 183 2.89 2.47 -3.49
N ASN A 184 4.19 2.50 -3.85
CA ASN A 184 4.63 2.28 -5.23
C ASN A 184 4.28 0.89 -5.75
N MET A 185 4.24 -0.11 -4.86
CA MET A 185 3.82 -1.48 -5.18
C MET A 185 2.29 -1.67 -5.12
N GLY A 186 1.52 -0.63 -4.79
CA GLY A 186 0.07 -0.69 -4.70
C GLY A 186 -0.48 -1.48 -3.50
N VAL A 187 0.38 -1.80 -2.52
CA VAL A 187 -0.03 -2.40 -1.23
C VAL A 187 -0.82 -1.37 -0.42
N THR A 188 -0.36 -0.14 -0.41
CA THR A 188 -1.10 1.01 0.12
C THR A 188 -1.88 1.66 -1.03
N ARG A 189 -3.06 2.23 -0.73
CA ARG A 189 -3.88 2.98 -1.71
C ARG A 189 -3.03 3.99 -2.51
N PRO A 190 -3.35 4.24 -3.80
CA PRO A 190 -4.59 3.87 -4.49
C PRO A 190 -4.63 2.45 -5.10
N GLY A 191 -3.49 1.74 -5.14
CA GLY A 191 -3.36 0.42 -5.76
C GLY A 191 -2.56 0.46 -7.07
N HIS A 192 -2.08 -0.71 -7.51
CA HIS A 192 -1.19 -0.83 -8.67
C HIS A 192 -1.96 -0.79 -10.00
N CYS A 193 -1.33 -0.28 -11.07
CA CYS A 193 -1.89 -0.34 -12.41
C CYS A 193 -1.85 -1.77 -12.98
N PRO A 194 -2.79 -2.16 -13.88
CA PRO A 194 -2.74 -3.43 -14.59
C PRO A 194 -1.46 -3.64 -15.41
#